data_AF-A0A2S4YUF7-F1
#
_entry.id   AF-A0A2S4YUF7-F1
#
_cell.length_a   1.000
_cell.length_b   1.000
_cell.length_c   1.000
_cell.angle_alpha   90.00
_cell.angle_beta   90.00
_cell.angle_gamma   90.00
#
_symmetry.space_group_name_H-M   'P 1'
#
loop_
_entity.id
_entity.type
_entity.pdbx_description
1 polymer ?
#
loop_
_entity_poly.entity_id
_entity_poly.type
_entity_poly.pdbx_seq_one_letter_code
_entity_poly.pdbx_strand_id
1 'polypeptide(L)'
;MFDLTGFVDNFYRPDARAYEKARATQRGFVTAARRGWFGDDGSQTEVFMVQFRSTRGARSMYADLTASWKQNSLATFTDSAVQGEGSVAEKPDSLGNVRVEVAAVRGDVFVRISRFTDATADKAAAEAVLQRQIDSLGGSSSATG
;
A
#
# COMPACT_ATOMS: atom_id res chain seq x y z
N MET A 1 8.53 10.50 7.69
CA MET A 1 7.15 10.26 8.18
C MET A 1 6.31 11.47 7.82
N PHE A 2 5.03 11.27 7.54
CA PHE A 2 4.09 12.31 7.14
C PHE A 2 3.02 12.47 8.24
N ASP A 3 2.70 13.71 8.56
CA ASP A 3 1.49 14.05 9.28
C ASP A 3 0.27 13.94 8.34
N LEU A 4 -0.93 14.26 8.85
CA LEU A 4 -2.16 14.12 8.07
C LEU A 4 -2.14 14.98 6.79
N THR A 5 -1.62 16.21 6.86
CA THR A 5 -1.56 17.10 5.70
C THR A 5 -0.55 16.58 4.69
N GLY A 6 0.66 16.22 5.13
CA GLY A 6 1.68 15.63 4.28
C GLY A 6 1.23 14.33 3.63
N PHE A 7 0.50 13.48 4.36
CA PHE A 7 -0.11 12.27 3.80
C PHE A 7 -1.14 12.61 2.72
N VAL A 8 -2.02 13.58 2.94
CA VAL A 8 -3.01 13.91 1.93
C VAL A 8 -2.37 14.55 0.69
N ASP A 9 -1.42 15.45 0.89
CA ASP A 9 -0.79 16.20 -0.20
C ASP A 9 0.11 15.35 -1.09
N ASN A 10 0.80 14.35 -0.53
CA ASN A 10 1.76 13.53 -1.26
C ASN A 10 1.13 12.30 -1.94
N PHE A 11 -0.07 11.88 -1.51
CA PHE A 11 -0.67 10.62 -1.97
C PHE A 11 -1.93 10.79 -2.80
N TYR A 12 -2.54 11.97 -2.73
CA TYR A 12 -3.79 12.24 -3.43
C TYR A 12 -3.68 13.44 -4.35
N ARG A 13 -4.36 13.31 -5.49
CA ARG A 13 -4.54 14.40 -6.45
C ARG A 13 -5.25 15.57 -5.77
N PRO A 14 -4.94 16.83 -6.16
CA PRO A 14 -5.48 18.03 -5.49
C PRO A 14 -7.01 18.03 -5.30
N ASP A 15 -7.74 17.55 -6.29
CA ASP A 15 -9.21 17.43 -6.31
C ASP A 15 -9.76 16.43 -5.27
N ALA A 16 -9.00 15.42 -4.89
CA ALA A 16 -9.41 14.40 -3.90
C ALA A 16 -9.00 14.74 -2.46
N ARG A 17 -8.13 15.75 -2.25
CA ARG A 17 -7.47 15.98 -0.95
C ARG A 17 -8.43 16.27 0.19
N ALA A 18 -9.42 17.14 -0.02
CA ALA A 18 -10.38 17.48 1.03
C ALA A 18 -11.17 16.25 1.51
N TYR A 19 -11.63 15.44 0.56
CA TYR A 19 -12.36 14.21 0.82
C TYR A 19 -11.50 13.18 1.57
N GLU A 20 -10.26 12.97 1.11
CA GLU A 20 -9.37 11.97 1.71
C GLU A 20 -8.84 12.42 3.08
N LYS A 21 -8.66 13.73 3.32
CA LYS A 21 -8.39 14.26 4.65
C LYS A 21 -9.50 13.95 5.64
N ALA A 22 -10.77 14.12 5.24
CA ALA A 22 -11.91 13.81 6.08
C ALA A 22 -11.98 12.31 6.42
N ARG A 23 -11.78 11.44 5.41
CA ARG A 23 -11.76 9.97 5.63
C ARG A 23 -10.60 9.53 6.49
N ALA A 24 -9.39 10.03 6.25
CA ALA A 24 -8.23 9.71 7.06
C ALA A 24 -8.43 10.15 8.52
N THR A 25 -9.03 11.33 8.75
CA THR A 25 -9.42 11.78 10.09
C THR A 25 -10.44 10.83 10.73
N GLN A 26 -11.50 10.46 10.01
CA GLN A 26 -12.55 9.56 10.51
C GLN A 26 -12.01 8.16 10.83
N ARG A 27 -11.06 7.66 10.04
CA ARG A 27 -10.37 6.39 10.30
C ARG A 27 -9.39 6.48 11.48
N GLY A 28 -9.14 7.68 12.01
CA GLY A 28 -8.24 7.92 13.12
C GLY A 28 -6.76 7.84 12.70
N PHE A 29 -6.39 8.49 11.60
CA PHE A 29 -4.99 8.60 11.16
C PHE A 29 -4.05 9.00 12.31
N VAL A 30 -2.87 8.38 12.35
CA VAL A 30 -1.78 8.70 13.29
C VAL A 30 -0.58 9.25 12.52
N THR A 31 -0.04 8.46 11.60
CA THR A 31 1.15 8.80 10.80
C THR A 31 1.17 7.97 9.52
N ALA A 32 1.94 8.44 8.54
CA ALA A 32 2.25 7.66 7.35
C ALA A 32 3.75 7.67 7.02
N ALA A 33 4.17 6.67 6.25
CA ALA A 33 5.53 6.58 5.72
C ALA A 33 5.49 6.09 4.27
N ARG A 34 6.41 6.59 3.46
CA ARG A 34 6.65 6.13 2.08
C ARG A 34 8.13 6.07 1.84
N ARG A 35 8.54 5.02 1.13
CA ARG A 35 9.89 4.85 0.63
C ARG A 35 9.83 4.21 -0.74
N GLY A 36 10.46 4.87 -1.71
CA GLY A 36 10.66 4.34 -3.05
C GLY A 36 12.14 4.05 -3.31
N TRP A 37 12.43 3.08 -4.16
CA TRP A 37 13.76 2.82 -4.69
C TRP A 37 13.69 2.16 -6.06
N PHE A 38 14.81 2.25 -6.79
CA PHE A 38 15.04 1.49 -8.01
C PHE A 38 15.84 0.23 -7.69
N GLY A 39 15.49 -0.89 -8.30
CA GLY A 39 16.30 -2.10 -8.33
C GLY A 39 17.36 -2.02 -9.42
N ASP A 40 18.38 -2.87 -9.32
CA ASP A 40 19.44 -2.99 -10.34
C ASP A 40 18.88 -3.50 -11.69
N ASP A 41 17.71 -4.15 -11.66
CA ASP A 41 16.92 -4.59 -12.80
C ASP A 41 16.10 -3.45 -13.45
N GLY A 42 16.24 -2.21 -12.97
CA GLY A 42 15.46 -1.06 -13.43
C GLY A 42 14.03 -1.01 -12.87
N SER A 43 13.62 -2.00 -12.08
CA SER A 43 12.30 -2.00 -11.44
C SER A 43 12.16 -0.87 -10.43
N GLN A 44 10.96 -0.35 -10.27
CA GLN A 44 10.65 0.63 -9.23
C GLN A 44 9.81 -0.05 -8.17
N THR A 45 10.16 0.13 -6.90
CA THR A 45 9.34 -0.36 -5.79
C THR A 45 9.08 0.76 -4.82
N GLU A 46 7.83 0.86 -4.40
CA GLU A 46 7.36 1.80 -3.41
C GLU A 46 6.63 1.07 -2.29
N VAL A 47 7.07 1.31 -1.06
CA VAL A 47 6.38 0.90 0.15
C VAL A 47 5.61 2.10 0.69
N PHE A 48 4.34 1.88 0.98
CA PHE A 48 3.48 2.83 1.65
C PHE A 48 2.87 2.22 2.91
N MET A 49 2.95 2.94 4.03
CA MET A 49 2.38 2.54 5.31
C MET A 49 1.57 3.65 5.93
N VAL A 50 0.44 3.30 6.54
CA VAL A 50 -0.39 4.23 7.32
C VAL A 50 -0.76 3.57 8.63
N GLN A 51 -0.40 4.22 9.72
CA GLN A 51 -0.86 3.86 11.05
C GLN A 51 -2.15 4.61 11.38
N PHE A 52 -3.11 3.88 11.94
CA PHE A 52 -4.35 4.40 12.47
C PHE A 52 -4.42 4.18 13.98
N ARG A 53 -5.38 4.80 14.66
CA ARG A 53 -5.63 4.58 16.10
C ARG A 53 -6.20 3.19 16.40
N SER A 54 -6.67 2.47 15.38
CA SER A 54 -7.29 1.17 15.55
C SER A 54 -7.19 0.31 14.29
N THR A 55 -7.26 -1.00 14.49
CA THR A 55 -7.41 -2.00 13.42
C THR A 55 -8.58 -1.69 12.49
N ARG A 56 -9.67 -1.12 13.01
CA ARG A 56 -10.84 -0.74 12.19
C ARG A 56 -10.48 0.35 11.17
N GLY A 57 -9.67 1.33 11.55
CA GLY A 57 -9.19 2.39 10.66
C GLY A 57 -8.35 1.83 9.50
N ALA A 58 -7.38 0.98 9.83
CA ALA A 58 -6.53 0.31 8.84
C ALA A 58 -7.33 -0.58 7.88
N ARG A 59 -8.26 -1.39 8.42
CA ARG A 59 -9.14 -2.24 7.61
C ARG A 59 -10.08 -1.45 6.72
N SER A 60 -10.56 -0.28 7.16
CA SER A 60 -11.38 0.59 6.31
C SER A 60 -10.58 1.08 5.10
N MET A 61 -9.35 1.56 5.30
CA MET A 61 -8.51 2.00 4.18
C MET A 61 -8.20 0.84 3.22
N TYR A 62 -7.88 -0.34 3.76
CA TYR A 62 -7.65 -1.55 2.98
C TYR A 62 -8.86 -1.91 2.12
N ALA A 63 -10.05 -1.99 2.72
CA ALA A 63 -11.28 -2.33 2.02
C ALA A 63 -11.61 -1.33 0.90
N ASP A 64 -11.38 -0.05 1.14
CA ASP A 64 -11.60 0.99 0.13
C ASP A 64 -10.64 0.87 -1.06
N LEU A 65 -9.37 0.55 -0.80
CA LEU A 65 -8.39 0.30 -1.86
C LEU A 65 -8.76 -0.95 -2.68
N THR A 66 -9.01 -2.08 -2.02
CA THR A 66 -9.28 -3.33 -2.73
C THR A 66 -10.63 -3.30 -3.47
N ALA A 67 -11.62 -2.58 -2.93
CA ALA A 67 -12.84 -2.25 -3.66
C ALA A 67 -12.55 -1.42 -4.92
N SER A 68 -11.68 -0.42 -4.82
CA SER A 68 -11.30 0.42 -5.98
C SER A 68 -10.62 -0.39 -7.08
N TRP A 69 -9.79 -1.38 -6.74
CA TRP A 69 -9.18 -2.26 -7.75
C TRP A 69 -10.24 -3.06 -8.52
N LYS A 70 -11.23 -3.60 -7.80
CA LYS A 70 -12.36 -4.35 -8.39
C LYS A 70 -13.25 -3.46 -9.26
N GLN A 71 -13.51 -2.22 -8.83
CA GLN A 71 -14.33 -1.26 -9.58
C GLN A 71 -13.64 -0.76 -10.85
N ASN A 72 -12.31 -0.65 -10.84
CA ASN A 72 -11.53 -0.24 -12.01
C ASN A 72 -11.16 -1.43 -12.91
N SER A 73 -11.83 -2.58 -12.74
CA SER A 73 -11.62 -3.80 -13.53
C SER A 73 -10.16 -4.28 -13.57
N LEU A 74 -9.37 -3.99 -12.55
CA LEU A 74 -7.99 -4.49 -12.52
C LEU A 74 -8.00 -6.00 -12.29
N ALA A 75 -7.03 -6.70 -12.89
CA ALA A 75 -6.81 -8.11 -12.61
C ALA A 75 -6.36 -8.28 -11.15
N THR A 76 -7.24 -8.77 -10.29
CA THR A 76 -6.94 -8.96 -8.85
C THR A 76 -6.42 -10.36 -8.55
N PHE A 77 -5.69 -10.49 -7.44
CA PHE A 77 -5.20 -11.76 -6.91
C PHE A 77 -5.12 -11.71 -5.38
N THR A 78 -4.98 -12.87 -4.76
CA THR A 78 -4.83 -13.00 -3.31
C THR A 78 -3.37 -13.31 -2.98
N ASP A 79 -2.80 -12.60 -2.01
CA ASP A 79 -1.54 -12.95 -1.37
C ASP A 79 -1.86 -13.73 -0.09
N SER A 80 -1.79 -15.06 -0.16
CA SER A 80 -2.18 -15.94 0.93
C SER A 80 -1.20 -15.89 2.12
N ALA A 81 0.04 -15.46 1.91
CA ALA A 81 1.07 -15.46 2.96
C ALA A 81 0.78 -14.40 4.03
N VAL A 82 0.27 -13.24 3.61
CA VAL A 82 -0.12 -12.14 4.52
C VAL A 82 -1.63 -11.92 4.61
N GLN A 83 -2.44 -12.79 4.00
CA GLN A 83 -3.89 -12.60 3.83
C GLN A 83 -4.21 -11.24 3.17
N GLY A 84 -3.41 -10.87 2.17
CA GLY A 84 -3.53 -9.64 1.41
C GLY A 84 -4.26 -9.82 0.08
N GLU A 85 -4.51 -8.70 -0.58
CA GLU A 85 -5.01 -8.65 -1.95
C GLU A 85 -4.03 -7.85 -2.80
N GLY A 86 -3.97 -8.20 -4.08
CA GLY A 86 -3.20 -7.48 -5.07
C GLY A 86 -3.99 -7.19 -6.34
N SER A 87 -3.44 -6.30 -7.15
CA SER A 87 -3.93 -5.97 -8.48
C SER A 87 -2.77 -5.82 -9.47
N VAL A 88 -3.05 -6.11 -10.74
CA VAL A 88 -2.15 -5.86 -11.87
C VAL A 88 -2.84 -4.91 -12.82
N ALA A 89 -2.12 -3.89 -13.27
CA ALA A 89 -2.58 -3.03 -14.35
C ALA A 89 -2.73 -3.85 -15.64
N GLU A 90 -3.88 -3.73 -16.32
CA GLU A 90 -4.16 -4.49 -17.54
C GLU A 90 -3.22 -4.16 -18.70
N LYS A 91 -2.68 -2.93 -18.71
CA LYS A 91 -1.79 -2.41 -19.75
C LYS A 91 -0.57 -1.77 -19.10
N PRO A 92 0.60 -1.86 -19.77
CA PRO A 92 1.74 -1.06 -19.41
C PRO A 92 1.41 0.44 -19.43
N ASP A 93 2.12 1.23 -18.62
CA ASP A 93 2.04 2.68 -18.64
C ASP A 93 2.73 3.26 -19.89
N SER A 94 2.75 4.59 -20.01
CA SER A 94 3.37 5.28 -21.16
C SER A 94 4.89 5.09 -21.26
N LEU A 95 5.52 4.51 -20.24
CA LEU A 95 6.94 4.19 -20.19
C LEU A 95 7.19 2.69 -20.41
N GLY A 96 6.16 1.89 -20.68
CA GLY A 96 6.27 0.44 -20.89
C GLY A 96 6.25 -0.39 -19.60
N ASN A 97 6.04 0.23 -18.43
CA ASN A 97 6.05 -0.51 -17.17
C ASN A 97 4.67 -1.10 -16.84
N VAL A 98 4.67 -2.35 -16.41
CA VAL A 98 3.49 -2.98 -15.80
C VAL A 98 3.50 -2.71 -14.30
N ARG A 99 2.39 -2.18 -13.78
CA ARG A 99 2.22 -1.94 -12.35
C ARG A 99 1.57 -3.14 -11.66
N VAL A 100 2.19 -3.61 -10.59
CA VAL A 100 1.60 -4.51 -9.60
C VAL A 100 1.44 -3.75 -8.29
N GLU A 101 0.28 -3.89 -7.67
CA GLU A 101 0.03 -3.39 -6.32
C GLU A 101 -0.38 -4.54 -5.42
N VAL A 102 0.14 -4.60 -4.20
CA VAL A 102 -0.29 -5.56 -3.17
C VAL A 102 -0.49 -4.82 -1.85
N ALA A 103 -1.47 -5.22 -1.07
CA ALA A 103 -1.76 -4.60 0.21
C ALA A 103 -2.18 -5.62 1.25
N ALA A 104 -1.91 -5.29 2.52
CA ALA A 104 -2.35 -6.06 3.67
C ALA A 104 -2.50 -5.14 4.89
N VAL A 105 -3.07 -5.70 5.97
CA VAL A 105 -3.22 -5.02 7.26
C VAL A 105 -2.60 -5.87 8.36
N ARG A 106 -1.79 -5.24 9.22
CA ARG A 106 -1.27 -5.84 10.45
C ARG A 106 -1.60 -4.93 11.62
N GLY A 107 -2.50 -5.38 12.50
CA GLY A 107 -2.98 -4.55 13.62
C GLY A 107 -3.63 -3.26 13.12
N ASP A 108 -3.14 -2.13 13.60
CA ASP A 108 -3.57 -0.77 13.27
C ASP A 108 -2.80 -0.15 12.07
N VAL A 109 -1.97 -0.94 11.39
CA VAL A 109 -1.17 -0.50 10.24
C VAL A 109 -1.69 -1.10 8.94
N PHE A 110 -1.98 -0.23 7.97
CA PHE A 110 -2.20 -0.58 6.58
C PHE A 110 -0.86 -0.49 5.81
N VAL A 111 -0.56 -1.49 4.98
CA VAL A 111 0.63 -1.55 4.15
C VAL A 111 0.23 -1.78 2.70
N ARG A 112 0.82 -1.02 1.77
CA ARG A 112 0.70 -1.21 0.33
C ARG A 112 2.06 -1.14 -0.32
N ILE A 113 2.32 -2.05 -1.25
CA ILE A 113 3.45 -2.01 -2.16
C ILE A 113 2.94 -1.66 -3.54
N SER A 114 3.65 -0.77 -4.24
CA SER A 114 3.49 -0.57 -5.68
C SER A 114 4.81 -0.90 -6.36
N ARG A 115 4.80 -1.82 -7.32
CA ARG A 115 5.96 -2.25 -8.09
C ARG A 115 5.72 -2.00 -9.57
N PHE A 116 6.72 -1.42 -10.24
CA PHE A 116 6.71 -1.17 -11.68
C PHE A 116 7.88 -1.90 -12.30
N THR A 117 7.61 -2.69 -13.32
CA THR A 117 8.58 -3.52 -14.02
C THR A 117 8.38 -3.41 -15.52
N ASP A 118 9.48 -3.41 -16.27
CA ASP A 118 9.41 -3.29 -17.74
C ASP A 118 8.71 -4.52 -18.35
N ALA A 119 7.72 -4.25 -19.20
CA ALA A 119 6.94 -5.18 -20.02
C ALA A 119 6.15 -6.30 -19.30
N THR A 120 6.54 -6.73 -18.10
CA THR A 120 6.00 -7.92 -17.42
C THR A 120 5.68 -7.62 -15.96
N ALA A 121 4.57 -8.17 -15.47
CA ALA A 121 4.17 -8.04 -14.06
C ALA A 121 5.04 -8.92 -13.16
N ASP A 122 5.60 -8.35 -12.10
CA ASP A 122 6.37 -9.09 -11.09
C ASP A 122 5.63 -9.13 -9.75
N LYS A 123 4.69 -10.07 -9.64
CA LYS A 123 3.88 -10.28 -8.43
C LYS A 123 4.72 -10.78 -7.26
N ALA A 124 5.57 -11.78 -7.52
CA ALA A 124 6.34 -12.47 -6.50
C ALA A 124 7.26 -11.50 -5.74
N ALA A 125 7.93 -10.58 -6.44
CA ALA A 125 8.76 -9.59 -5.76
C ALA A 125 7.93 -8.56 -4.96
N ALA A 126 6.74 -8.18 -5.44
CA ALA A 126 5.85 -7.29 -4.71
C ALA A 126 5.33 -7.94 -3.41
N GLU A 127 4.88 -9.20 -3.50
CA GLU A 127 4.46 -10.04 -2.35
C GLU A 127 5.62 -10.23 -1.36
N ALA A 128 6.83 -10.54 -1.84
CA ALA A 128 8.01 -10.69 -0.98
C ALA A 128 8.40 -9.39 -0.25
N VAL A 129 8.19 -8.23 -0.85
CA VAL A 129 8.38 -6.93 -0.18
C VAL A 129 7.30 -6.73 0.88
N LEU A 130 6.02 -7.02 0.56
CA LEU A 130 4.91 -6.91 1.49
C LEU A 130 5.08 -7.81 2.72
N GLN A 131 5.41 -9.08 2.50
CA GLN A 131 5.70 -10.05 3.57
C GLN A 131 6.76 -9.53 4.53
N ARG A 132 7.90 -9.04 4.02
CA ARG A 132 8.97 -8.45 4.86
C ARG A 132 8.47 -7.28 5.70
N GLN A 133 7.59 -6.44 5.15
CA GLN A 133 7.00 -5.34 5.93
C GLN A 133 6.10 -5.87 7.04
N ILE A 134 5.22 -6.83 6.73
CA ILE A 134 4.29 -7.43 7.69
C ILE A 134 5.04 -8.16 8.82
N ASP A 135 6.12 -8.88 8.49
CA ASP A 135 6.97 -9.56 9.47
C ASP A 135 7.66 -8.56 10.41
N SER A 136 8.18 -7.44 9.88
CA SER A 136 8.81 -6.41 10.69
C SER A 136 7.86 -5.76 11.71
N LEU A 137 6.58 -5.65 11.35
CA LEU A 137 5.52 -5.16 12.25
C LEU A 137 5.14 -6.20 13.31
N GLY A 138 5.36 -7.49 13.05
CA GLY A 138 5.15 -8.59 14.00
C GLY A 138 6.30 -8.83 14.98
N GLY A 139 7.50 -8.30 14.68
CA GLY A 139 8.72 -8.52 15.47
C GLY A 139 8.93 -7.61 16.68
N SER A 140 8.01 -6.66 16.96
CA SER A 140 8.16 -5.68 18.06
C SER A 140 7.23 -5.98 19.25
N SER A 141 7.20 -7.23 19.72
CA SER A 141 6.53 -7.58 20.98
C SER A 141 7.50 -8.33 21.90
N SER A 142 8.46 -7.61 22.47
CA SER A 142 9.15 -7.95 23.74
C SER A 142 10.17 -6.85 24.09
N ALA A 143 9.69 -5.80 24.76
CA ALA A 143 10.53 -4.93 25.58
C ALA A 143 9.69 -4.37 26.73
N THR A 144 9.32 -5.26 27.65
CA THR A 144 9.07 -4.90 29.05
C THR A 144 10.10 -5.64 29.88
N GLY A 145 11.07 -4.89 30.39
CA GLY A 145 11.99 -5.26 31.46
C GLY A 145 12.27 -4.00 32.24
#